data_AF-A0A8C6BKP9-F1
#
_entry.id   AF-A0A8C6BKP9-F1
#
_cell.length_a   1.000
_cell.length_b   1.000
_cell.length_c   1.000
_cell.angle_alpha   90.00
_cell.angle_beta   90.00
_cell.angle_gamma   90.00
#
_symmetry.space_group_name_H-M   'P 1'
#
loop_
_entity.id
_entity.type
_entity.pdbx_description
1 polymer ?
#
loop_
_entity_poly.entity_id
_entity_poly.type
_entity_poly.pdbx_seq_one_letter_code
_entity_poly.pdbx_strand_id
1 'polypeptide(L)'
;MAENWKNCFEEELICPICLHVFVEPVQLPCKHNFCRGCIGEAWAKDSGLVRCPECNQAYNQKPGLEKNLKLTNIVEKFNALHVEKPPAALHCVFCRRGPPLPAQKVCLRCEAPCCQSHVQTHLQQPSTARGHLLVEADDVRAWSCPQHNAYRLYHCEAEQVAVCQYCCYYSGAHQGHSVCDVEIRRNEIRKMLMKQQDRLEEREQDIEDQLYKLESDKRLVEEKVSQLKEEVRLQYEKLHQLLDEDLRQTVEVLDKAQAKFCSENAAQALHLGERMQEAKKLLGSLQLLFDKTEDVSFMKNTKSVKILMDRTQTCTGSSLSPPKIGHLNSKLFLNEVAKKEKQLRKMLEGEGGILNQRERTLWAGVNARTFLLTGSLASDRPFLISLLCYF
;
A
#
# COMPACT_ATOMS: atom_id res chain seq x y z
N MET A 1 43.58 19.40 37.45
CA MET A 1 43.55 18.06 36.81
C MET A 1 42.47 17.13 37.37
N ALA A 2 41.98 17.30 38.62
CA ALA A 2 40.98 16.41 39.22
C ALA A 2 39.49 16.70 38.85
N GLU A 3 39.20 17.77 38.09
CA GLU A 3 37.83 18.18 37.74
C GLU A 3 37.45 17.91 36.28
N ASN A 4 38.41 17.74 35.35
CA ASN A 4 38.13 17.51 33.92
C ASN A 4 37.56 16.12 33.62
N TRP A 5 37.90 15.09 34.41
CA TRP A 5 37.40 13.74 34.15
C TRP A 5 35.92 13.56 34.55
N LYS A 6 35.40 14.41 35.44
CA LYS A 6 34.01 14.33 35.93
C LYS A 6 33.00 14.74 34.85
N ASN A 7 33.27 15.82 34.12
CA ASN A 7 32.39 16.30 33.05
C ASN A 7 32.37 15.36 31.84
N CYS A 8 33.53 14.78 31.47
CA CYS A 8 33.61 13.82 30.35
C CYS A 8 32.85 12.51 30.62
N PHE A 9 32.66 12.13 31.89
CA PHE A 9 31.95 10.89 32.24
C PHE A 9 30.44 11.10 32.36
N GLU A 10 29.99 12.33 32.59
CA GLU A 10 28.57 12.69 32.67
C GLU A 10 27.93 12.66 31.28
N GLU A 11 28.63 13.13 30.23
CA GLU A 11 28.15 13.09 28.84
C GLU A 11 27.81 11.67 28.37
N GLU A 12 28.59 10.67 28.79
CA GLU A 12 28.37 9.24 28.49
C GLU A 12 27.18 8.62 29.24
N LEU A 13 26.62 9.33 30.23
CA LEU A 13 25.49 8.88 31.04
C LEU A 13 24.20 9.63 30.73
N ILE A 14 24.18 10.43 29.66
CA ILE A 14 23.02 11.23 29.23
C ILE A 14 22.19 10.47 28.20
N CYS A 15 20.88 10.48 28.38
CA CYS A 15 19.92 9.99 27.40
C CYS A 15 19.80 10.94 26.21
N PRO A 16 19.96 10.47 24.96
CA PRO A 16 19.91 11.34 23.77
C PRO A 16 18.50 11.87 23.44
N ILE A 17 17.45 11.36 24.09
CA ILE A 17 16.08 11.85 23.91
C ILE A 17 15.77 13.00 24.89
N CYS A 18 15.91 12.75 26.19
CA CYS A 18 15.58 13.77 27.20
C CYS A 18 16.75 14.68 27.56
N LEU A 19 17.98 14.34 27.15
CA LEU A 19 19.21 15.09 27.48
C LEU A 19 19.47 15.21 28.99
N HIS A 20 19.03 14.24 29.78
CA HIS A 20 19.33 14.11 31.21
C HIS A 20 20.01 12.77 31.50
N VAL A 21 20.61 12.63 32.68
CA VAL A 21 21.17 11.36 33.18
C VAL A 21 20.10 10.26 33.11
N PHE A 22 20.48 9.07 32.67
CA PHE A 22 19.53 7.98 32.44
C PHE A 22 18.67 7.63 33.67
N VAL A 23 17.35 7.62 33.48
CA VAL A 23 16.39 7.06 34.44
C VAL A 23 15.89 5.72 33.91
N GLU A 24 16.16 4.65 34.65
CA GLU A 24 15.90 3.27 34.23
C GLU A 24 16.41 3.00 32.80
N PRO A 25 17.73 3.04 32.56
CA PRO A 25 18.29 2.88 31.24
C PRO A 25 17.91 1.52 30.64
N VAL A 26 17.48 1.53 29.38
CA VAL A 26 17.22 0.34 28.57
C VAL A 26 18.17 0.32 27.39
N GLN A 27 18.64 -0.87 27.00
CA GLN A 27 19.54 -1.03 25.86
C GLN A 27 18.80 -1.69 24.71
N LEU A 28 18.82 -1.06 23.53
CA LEU A 28 18.25 -1.64 22.32
C LEU A 28 19.19 -2.68 21.69
N PRO A 29 18.71 -3.57 20.79
CA PRO A 29 19.58 -4.53 20.09
C PRO A 29 20.73 -3.87 19.31
N CYS A 30 20.53 -2.64 18.81
CA CYS A 30 21.58 -1.83 18.18
C CYS A 30 22.59 -1.21 19.15
N LYS A 31 22.49 -1.52 20.45
CA LYS A 31 23.38 -1.14 21.55
C LYS A 31 23.26 0.29 22.09
N HIS A 32 22.46 1.15 21.46
CA HIS A 32 22.11 2.47 22.00
C HIS A 32 21.22 2.36 23.25
N ASN A 33 21.37 3.32 24.16
CA ASN A 33 20.70 3.33 25.46
C ASN A 33 19.76 4.53 25.57
N PHE A 34 18.61 4.32 26.21
CA PHE A 34 17.59 5.36 26.43
C PHE A 34 16.98 5.22 27.81
N CYS A 35 16.36 6.27 28.36
CA CYS A 35 15.45 6.10 29.50
C CYS A 35 14.25 5.26 29.07
N ARG A 36 13.79 4.35 29.94
CA ARG A 36 12.62 3.50 29.66
C ARG A 36 11.39 4.31 29.23
N GLY A 37 11.12 5.44 29.90
CA GLY A 37 10.03 6.35 29.55
C GLY A 37 10.20 6.98 28.18
N CYS A 38 11.38 7.54 27.90
CA CYS A 38 11.67 8.26 26.65
C CYS A 38 11.50 7.38 25.40
N ILE A 39 12.05 6.16 25.40
CA ILE A 39 11.89 5.25 24.26
C ILE A 39 10.46 4.69 24.18
N GLY A 40 9.79 4.54 25.33
CA GLY A 40 8.39 4.13 25.40
C GLY A 40 7.48 5.13 24.69
N GLU A 41 7.66 6.42 24.95
CA GLU A 41 6.92 7.52 24.31
C GLU A 41 7.26 7.66 22.82
N ALA A 42 8.55 7.58 22.46
CA ALA A 42 8.98 7.63 21.07
C ALA A 42 8.31 6.52 20.23
N TRP A 43 8.12 5.33 20.81
CA TRP A 43 7.43 4.21 20.17
C TRP A 43 5.93 4.14 20.44
N ALA A 44 5.34 5.08 21.18
CA ALA A 44 3.90 5.10 21.45
C ALA A 44 3.11 5.74 20.30
N LYS A 45 3.75 6.63 19.54
CA LYS A 45 3.15 7.32 18.39
C LYS A 45 3.18 6.49 17.10
N ASP A 46 4.08 5.52 17.00
CA ASP A 46 4.22 4.64 15.84
C ASP A 46 3.40 3.35 16.00
N SER A 47 2.39 3.19 15.15
CA SER A 47 1.58 1.95 15.04
C SER A 47 2.21 0.89 14.13
N GLY A 48 3.41 1.15 13.60
CA GLY A 48 4.14 0.30 12.65
C GLY A 48 5.51 -0.18 13.12
N LEU A 49 6.48 -0.19 12.19
CA LEU A 49 7.84 -0.66 12.40
C LEU A 49 8.63 0.32 13.28
N VAL A 50 8.96 -0.07 14.52
CA VAL A 50 9.69 0.81 15.43
C VAL A 50 11.16 0.94 15.03
N ARG A 51 11.72 2.14 15.21
CA ARG A 51 13.11 2.45 14.87
C ARG A 51 13.88 2.98 16.08
N CYS A 52 15.20 2.80 16.06
CA CYS A 52 16.09 3.44 17.03
C CYS A 52 16.14 4.96 16.75
N PRO A 53 15.86 5.83 17.74
CA PRO A 53 15.94 7.29 17.55
C PRO A 53 17.34 7.82 17.20
N GLU A 54 18.40 7.07 17.55
CA GLU A 54 19.79 7.51 17.37
C GLU A 54 20.38 7.05 16.03
N CYS A 55 20.24 5.77 15.67
CA CYS A 55 20.83 5.20 14.45
C CYS A 55 19.83 4.83 13.35
N ASN A 56 18.54 5.08 13.58
CA ASN A 56 17.44 4.76 12.65
C ASN A 56 17.32 3.28 12.26
N GLN A 57 17.97 2.36 13.01
CA GLN A 57 17.84 0.92 12.81
C GLN A 57 16.38 0.50 13.00
N ALA A 58 15.81 -0.12 11.97
CA ALA A 58 14.46 -0.65 11.99
C ALA A 58 14.40 -2.04 12.65
N TYR A 59 13.32 -2.28 13.39
CA TYR A 59 13.06 -3.56 14.03
C TYR A 59 11.76 -4.18 13.52
N ASN A 60 11.86 -5.40 12.97
CA ASN A 60 10.72 -6.15 12.45
C ASN A 60 9.69 -6.52 13.52
N GLN A 61 10.13 -6.64 14.77
CA GLN A 61 9.28 -6.82 15.95
C GLN A 61 9.76 -5.85 17.01
N LYS A 62 8.81 -5.27 17.77
CA LYS A 62 9.11 -4.33 18.85
C LYS A 62 10.04 -5.00 19.87
N PRO A 63 11.30 -4.55 20.03
CA PRO A 63 12.22 -5.14 20.99
C PRO A 63 11.68 -5.00 22.41
N GLY A 64 11.95 -5.99 23.26
CA GLY A 64 11.71 -5.87 24.69
C GLY A 64 12.56 -4.75 25.29
N LEU A 65 11.94 -3.88 26.10
CA LEU A 65 12.64 -2.81 26.82
C LEU A 65 13.26 -3.36 28.11
N GLU A 66 14.30 -4.18 27.95
CA GLU A 66 15.03 -4.75 29.06
C GLU A 66 15.95 -3.71 29.71
N LYS A 67 15.91 -3.66 31.05
CA LYS A 67 16.72 -2.75 31.84
C LYS A 67 18.19 -3.11 31.71
N ASN A 68 19.02 -2.14 31.35
CA ASN A 68 20.47 -2.29 31.37
C ASN A 68 20.95 -2.18 32.82
N LEU A 69 21.06 -3.33 33.50
CA LEU A 69 21.46 -3.41 34.91
C LEU A 69 22.85 -2.81 35.17
N LYS A 70 23.80 -2.96 34.23
CA LYS A 70 25.14 -2.40 34.37
C LYS A 70 25.10 -0.88 34.34
N LEU A 71 24.43 -0.32 33.33
CA LEU A 71 24.28 1.14 33.21
C LEU A 71 23.47 1.71 34.37
N THR A 72 22.43 1.00 34.83
CA THR A 72 21.68 1.35 36.05
C THR A 72 22.63 1.45 37.25
N ASN A 73 23.44 0.42 37.51
CA ASN A 73 24.38 0.42 38.64
C ASN A 73 25.42 1.54 38.55
N ILE A 74 25.86 1.88 37.33
CA ILE A 74 26.79 2.98 37.08
C ILE A 74 26.13 4.31 37.41
N VAL A 75 24.91 4.54 36.91
CA VAL A 75 24.13 5.77 37.17
C VAL A 75 23.79 5.90 38.65
N GLU A 76 23.40 4.82 39.32
CA GLU A 76 23.13 4.82 40.76
C GLU A 76 24.37 5.18 41.57
N LYS A 77 25.53 4.61 41.24
CA LYS A 77 26.80 4.94 41.89
C LYS A 77 27.24 6.37 41.58
N PHE A 78 27.07 6.82 40.35
CA PHE A 78 27.30 8.21 39.95
C PHE A 78 26.43 9.12 40.83
N ASN A 79 25.12 8.95 40.82
CA ASN A 79 24.20 9.72 41.65
C ASN A 79 24.57 9.66 43.14
N ALA A 80 24.95 8.50 43.69
CA ALA A 80 25.37 8.36 45.09
C ALA A 80 26.65 9.13 45.43
N LEU A 81 27.61 9.23 44.49
CA LEU A 81 28.80 10.07 44.64
C LEU A 81 28.48 11.58 44.54
N HIS A 82 27.31 11.92 43.98
CA HIS A 82 26.79 13.28 43.87
C HIS A 82 25.85 13.67 45.04
N VAL A 83 25.41 12.72 45.89
CA VAL A 83 24.66 13.01 47.13
C VAL A 83 25.65 13.32 48.26
N GLU A 84 26.17 14.55 48.28
CA GLU A 84 26.74 15.10 49.52
C GLU A 84 25.64 15.57 50.47
N LYS A 85 25.94 15.50 51.77
CA LYS A 85 25.14 16.00 52.90
C LYS A 85 24.28 17.21 52.50
N PRO A 86 22.97 17.23 52.84
CA PRO A 86 22.12 18.38 52.53
C PRO A 86 22.82 19.64 53.02
N PRO A 87 23.10 20.61 52.13
CA PRO A 87 23.69 21.86 52.55
C PRO A 87 22.81 22.46 53.64
N ALA A 88 23.42 23.14 54.62
CA ALA A 88 22.65 23.90 55.59
C ALA A 88 21.64 24.76 54.83
N ALA A 89 20.35 24.59 55.12
CA ALA A 89 19.28 25.25 54.37
C ALA A 89 19.60 26.75 54.30
N LEU A 90 19.70 27.29 53.08
CA LEU A 90 19.88 28.73 52.91
C LEU A 90 18.61 29.42 53.40
N HIS A 91 18.76 30.51 54.14
CA HIS A 91 17.64 31.25 54.70
C HIS A 91 17.48 32.59 53.99
N CYS A 92 16.23 33.02 53.84
CA CYS A 92 15.89 34.26 53.17
C CYS A 92 16.46 35.48 53.92
N VAL A 93 17.21 36.34 53.20
CA VAL A 93 17.80 37.57 53.77
C VAL A 93 16.82 38.74 53.85
N PHE A 94 15.63 38.61 53.26
CA PHE A 94 14.62 39.67 53.20
C PHE A 94 13.50 39.52 54.24
N CYS A 95 13.44 38.40 54.96
CA CYS A 95 12.47 38.18 56.03
C CYS A 95 12.75 39.10 57.21
N ARG A 96 11.95 40.18 57.36
CA ARG A 96 12.08 41.14 58.47
C ARG A 96 11.11 40.88 59.64
N ARG A 97 10.09 40.04 59.45
CA ARG A 97 9.08 39.71 60.46
C ARG A 97 9.11 38.21 60.72
N GLY A 98 9.53 37.81 61.93
CA GLY A 98 9.64 36.40 62.32
C GLY A 98 10.97 35.75 61.90
N PRO A 99 11.13 34.43 62.14
CA PRO A 99 12.34 33.71 61.75
C PRO A 99 12.52 33.72 60.21
N PRO A 100 13.77 33.78 59.72
CA PRO A 100 14.04 33.65 58.29
C PRO A 100 13.44 32.37 57.72
N LEU A 101 12.67 32.49 56.63
CA LEU A 101 12.12 31.32 55.95
C LEU A 101 13.19 30.67 55.06
N PRO A 102 13.12 29.34 54.81
CA PRO A 102 13.99 28.69 53.85
C PRO A 102 13.94 29.37 52.48
N ALA A 103 15.12 29.56 51.88
CA ALA A 103 15.25 30.12 50.55
C ALA A 103 14.81 29.10 49.51
N GLN A 104 14.04 29.57 48.54
CA GLN A 104 13.60 28.80 47.38
C GLN A 104 14.45 29.15 46.16
N LYS A 105 14.86 30.42 46.04
CA LYS A 105 15.71 30.89 44.95
C LYS A 105 16.88 31.70 45.48
N VAL A 106 17.98 31.71 44.75
CA VAL A 106 19.15 32.53 45.06
C VAL A 106 19.48 33.39 43.84
N CYS A 107 19.64 34.70 44.07
CA CYS A 107 20.15 35.59 43.04
C CYS A 107 21.67 35.50 43.01
N LEU A 108 22.24 34.94 41.95
CA LEU A 108 23.68 34.73 41.80
C LEU A 108 24.46 36.03 41.65
N ARG A 109 23.81 37.13 41.23
CA ARG A 109 24.46 38.44 41.06
C ARG A 109 24.42 39.29 42.33
N CYS A 110 23.39 39.13 43.15
CA CYS A 110 23.26 39.83 44.43
C CYS A 110 23.70 38.97 45.62
N GLU A 111 24.04 37.71 45.37
CA GLU A 111 24.34 36.67 46.38
C GLU A 111 23.24 36.57 47.44
N ALA A 112 21.98 36.73 47.01
CA ALA A 112 20.84 36.94 47.89
C ALA A 112 19.87 35.74 47.85
N PRO A 113 19.86 34.89 48.89
CA PRO A 113 18.86 33.84 49.03
C PRO A 113 17.49 34.42 49.42
N CYS A 114 16.46 34.01 48.70
CA CYS A 114 15.09 34.51 48.78
C CYS A 114 14.10 33.36 49.02
N CYS A 115 13.21 33.49 50.01
CA CYS A 115 12.02 32.65 50.09
C CYS A 115 11.01 33.04 49.01
N GLN A 116 10.08 32.15 48.67
CA GLN A 116 9.10 32.35 47.60
C GLN A 116 8.38 33.71 47.66
N SER A 117 7.98 34.15 48.86
CA SER A 117 7.26 35.42 49.04
C SER A 117 8.10 36.66 48.76
N HIS A 118 9.43 36.57 48.88
CA HIS A 118 10.34 37.72 48.72
C HIS A 118 11.07 37.73 47.38
N VAL A 119 10.93 36.69 46.54
CA VAL A 119 11.52 36.66 45.18
C VAL A 119 11.05 37.85 44.35
N GLN A 120 9.74 38.12 44.31
CA GLN A 120 9.20 39.21 43.50
C GLN A 120 9.64 40.58 44.01
N THR A 121 9.70 40.76 45.32
CA THR A 121 10.20 42.00 45.94
C THR A 121 11.66 42.22 45.57
N HIS A 122 12.49 41.16 45.60
CA HIS A 122 13.88 41.24 45.20
C HIS A 122 14.04 41.64 43.72
N LEU A 123 13.25 41.06 42.82
CA LEU A 123 13.27 41.39 41.39
C LEU A 123 12.97 42.87 41.10
N GLN A 124 12.20 43.53 41.96
CA GLN A 124 11.87 44.96 41.85
C GLN A 124 12.96 45.88 42.43
N GLN A 125 13.95 45.35 43.16
CA GLN A 125 15.04 46.15 43.70
C GLN A 125 16.02 46.57 42.59
N PRO A 126 16.69 47.74 42.73
CA PRO A 126 17.77 48.14 41.85
C PRO A 126 18.83 47.04 41.76
N SER A 127 19.30 46.76 40.54
CA SER A 127 20.33 45.77 40.28
C SER A 127 21.38 46.32 39.33
N THR A 128 22.46 45.56 39.15
CA THR A 128 23.45 45.85 38.11
C THR A 128 22.77 46.01 36.74
N ALA A 129 23.44 46.65 35.78
CA ALA A 129 22.89 46.84 34.43
C ALA A 129 22.41 45.54 33.75
N ARG A 130 22.86 44.38 34.22
CA ARG A 130 22.47 43.06 33.67
C ARG A 130 21.22 42.46 34.32
N GLY A 131 20.69 43.04 35.40
CA GLY A 131 19.51 42.54 36.09
C GLY A 131 19.82 41.46 37.15
N HIS A 132 18.77 40.81 37.66
CA HIS A 132 18.86 39.71 38.63
C HIS A 132 18.92 38.35 37.94
N LEU A 133 19.82 37.47 38.38
CA LEU A 133 19.94 36.09 37.87
C LEU A 133 19.56 35.10 38.97
N LEU A 134 18.33 34.62 38.95
CA LEU A 134 17.80 33.69 39.95
C LEU A 134 17.93 32.24 39.49
N VAL A 135 18.38 31.38 40.40
CA VAL A 135 18.37 29.92 40.27
C VAL A 135 17.68 29.31 41.48
N GLU A 136 17.25 28.05 41.38
CA GLU A 136 16.69 27.34 42.54
C GLU A 136 17.76 27.15 43.62
N ALA A 137 17.35 27.16 44.89
CA ALA A 137 18.29 27.05 46.02
C ALA A 137 19.09 25.75 45.99
N ASP A 138 18.50 24.67 45.46
CA ASP A 138 19.15 23.37 45.31
C ASP A 138 20.24 23.37 44.22
N ASP A 139 20.10 24.22 43.20
CA ASP A 139 21.03 24.32 42.06
C ASP A 139 22.26 25.18 42.36
N VAL A 140 22.26 25.91 43.48
CA VAL A 140 23.32 26.90 43.82
C VAL A 140 24.72 26.28 43.73
N ARG A 141 24.89 25.04 44.18
CA ARG A 141 26.18 24.32 44.08
C ARG A 141 26.65 24.15 42.63
N ALA A 142 25.75 23.82 41.70
CA ALA A 142 26.11 23.65 40.29
C ALA A 142 26.58 24.97 39.65
N TRP A 143 26.04 26.09 40.16
CA TRP A 143 26.43 27.44 39.76
C TRP A 143 27.65 27.99 40.52
N SER A 144 28.12 27.33 41.58
CA SER A 144 29.32 27.72 42.31
C SER A 144 30.59 27.18 41.65
N CYS A 145 31.59 28.04 41.48
CA CYS A 145 32.92 27.59 41.09
C CYS A 145 33.60 26.87 42.27
N PRO A 146 34.03 25.61 42.10
CA PRO A 146 34.65 24.83 43.18
C PRO A 146 36.01 25.38 43.62
N GLN A 147 36.73 26.07 42.72
CA GLN A 147 38.07 26.59 43.01
C GLN A 147 38.06 27.97 43.68
N HIS A 148 37.09 28.82 43.33
CA HIS A 148 37.08 30.23 43.74
C HIS A 148 35.90 30.59 44.63
N ASN A 149 35.02 29.62 44.92
CA ASN A 149 33.81 29.83 45.72
C ASN A 149 32.97 31.04 45.26
N ALA A 150 32.95 31.27 43.94
CA ALA A 150 32.26 32.40 43.29
C ALA A 150 31.31 31.87 42.22
N TYR A 151 30.20 32.57 41.97
CA TYR A 151 29.20 32.10 41.01
C TYR A 151 29.68 32.18 39.55
N ARG A 152 29.26 31.20 38.76
CA ARG A 152 29.57 31.03 37.34
C ARG A 152 28.63 31.90 36.49
N LEU A 153 28.90 33.20 36.46
CA LEU A 153 28.07 34.20 35.78
C LEU A 153 28.39 34.39 34.28
N TYR A 154 29.44 33.73 33.79
CA TYR A 154 29.90 33.87 32.40
C TYR A 154 29.87 32.53 31.69
N HIS A 155 29.71 32.55 30.37
CA HIS A 155 29.83 31.38 29.50
C HIS A 155 31.15 31.48 28.71
N CYS A 156 31.95 30.42 28.75
CA CYS A 156 33.13 30.28 27.91
C CYS A 156 32.75 29.61 26.60
N GLU A 157 32.95 30.30 25.48
CA GLU A 157 32.55 29.80 24.16
C GLU A 157 33.47 28.67 23.65
N ALA A 158 34.76 28.69 24.01
CA ALA A 158 35.68 27.63 23.58
C ALA A 158 35.36 26.27 24.25
N GLU A 159 34.98 26.31 25.53
CA GLU A 159 34.77 25.11 26.35
C GLU A 159 33.27 24.78 26.53
N GLN A 160 32.37 25.64 26.03
CA GLN A 160 30.91 25.52 26.16
C GLN A 160 30.39 25.36 27.61
N VAL A 161 31.09 25.90 28.61
CA VAL A 161 30.74 25.78 30.03
C VAL A 161 30.54 27.13 30.72
N ALA A 162 29.76 27.11 31.81
CA ALA A 162 29.64 28.27 32.70
C ALA A 162 30.88 28.40 33.61
N VAL A 163 31.43 29.61 33.70
CA VAL A 163 32.68 29.95 34.41
C VAL A 163 32.48 31.18 35.29
N CYS A 164 33.23 31.27 36.41
CA CYS A 164 33.20 32.45 37.28
C CYS A 164 34.23 33.48 36.82
N GLN A 165 34.11 34.72 37.30
CA GLN A 165 35.04 35.80 36.97
C GLN A 165 36.51 35.45 37.23
N TYR A 166 36.78 34.66 38.29
CA TYR A 166 38.16 34.32 38.64
C TYR A 166 38.79 33.34 37.65
N CYS A 167 38.01 32.35 37.21
CA CYS A 167 38.39 31.41 36.14
C CYS A 167 38.71 32.13 34.82
N CYS A 168 38.01 33.21 34.51
CA CYS A 168 38.25 33.99 33.29
C CYS A 168 39.54 34.82 33.36
N TYR A 169 39.87 35.40 34.52
CA TYR A 169 40.89 36.44 34.60
C TYR A 169 42.17 36.05 35.36
N TYR A 170 42.13 35.12 36.31
CA TYR A 170 43.24 34.88 37.23
C TYR A 170 43.81 33.46 37.23
N SER A 171 43.00 32.44 36.92
CA SER A 171 43.39 31.03 37.08
C SER A 171 44.15 30.44 35.88
N GLY A 172 44.32 31.20 34.79
CA GLY A 172 44.90 30.73 33.52
C GLY A 172 44.04 29.73 32.73
N ALA A 173 43.12 29.02 33.39
CA ALA A 173 42.34 27.91 32.81
C ALA A 173 41.47 28.29 31.61
N HIS A 174 40.93 29.51 31.57
CA HIS A 174 40.15 30.05 30.44
C HIS A 174 40.71 31.40 29.96
N GLN A 175 41.98 31.67 30.23
CA GLN A 175 42.60 32.94 29.88
C GLN A 175 42.72 33.07 28.35
N GLY A 176 42.17 34.16 27.81
CA GLY A 176 42.17 34.41 26.36
C GLY A 176 41.01 33.77 25.58
N HIS A 177 40.14 32.99 26.23
CA HIS A 177 38.91 32.50 25.60
C HIS A 177 37.86 33.61 25.48
N SER A 178 37.03 33.53 24.44
CA SER A 178 35.82 34.36 24.32
C SER A 178 34.86 34.01 25.46
N VAL A 179 34.47 35.02 26.24
CA VAL A 179 33.52 34.87 27.34
C VAL A 179 32.42 35.92 27.25
N CYS A 180 31.18 35.50 27.50
CA CYS A 180 30.01 36.38 27.55
C CYS A 180 29.16 36.11 28.80
N ASP A 181 28.14 36.92 29.05
CA ASP A 181 27.22 36.68 30.17
C ASP A 181 26.35 35.44 29.89
N VAL A 182 26.13 34.60 30.91
CA VAL A 182 25.32 33.37 30.75
C VAL A 182 23.90 33.66 30.28
N GLU A 183 23.29 34.79 30.64
CA GLU A 183 21.95 35.13 30.17
C GLU A 183 21.93 35.54 28.70
N ILE A 184 22.98 36.21 28.23
CA ILE A 184 23.12 36.56 26.82
C ILE A 184 23.21 35.27 26.00
N ARG A 185 24.11 34.35 26.38
CA ARG A 185 24.26 33.07 25.70
C ARG A 185 22.99 32.23 25.75
N ARG A 186 22.33 32.14 26.91
CA ARG A 186 21.05 31.44 27.07
C ARG A 186 20.00 31.97 26.07
N ASN A 187 19.90 33.28 25.94
CA ASN A 187 18.93 33.91 25.04
C ASN A 187 19.28 33.67 23.56
N GLU A 188 20.57 33.65 23.20
CA GLU A 188 21.04 33.29 21.85
C GLU A 188 20.71 31.83 21.51
N ILE A 189 21.05 30.90 22.40
CA ILE A 189 20.73 29.46 22.22
C ILE A 189 19.21 29.29 22.09
N ARG A 190 18.41 29.94 22.95
CA ARG A 190 16.95 29.91 22.85
C ARG A 190 16.44 30.41 21.49
N LYS A 191 16.96 31.54 21.00
CA LYS A 191 16.60 32.06 19.67
C LYS A 191 17.01 31.10 18.54
N MET A 192 18.18 30.49 18.65
CA MET A 192 18.66 29.50 17.67
C MET A 192 17.75 28.27 17.65
N LEU A 193 17.39 27.73 18.82
CA LEU A 193 16.49 26.59 18.94
C LEU A 193 15.11 26.89 18.38
N MET A 194 14.54 28.07 18.68
CA MET A 194 13.26 28.49 18.08
C MET A 194 13.32 28.51 16.55
N LYS A 195 14.39 29.08 15.96
CA LYS A 195 14.56 29.06 14.50
C LYS A 195 14.71 27.64 13.92
N GLN A 196 15.37 26.72 14.64
CA GLN A 196 15.45 25.33 14.19
C GLN A 196 14.11 24.62 14.29
N GLN A 197 13.35 24.90 15.34
CA GLN A 197 11.98 24.39 15.50
C GLN A 197 11.10 24.84 14.32
N ASP A 198 11.05 26.14 14.01
CA ASP A 198 10.24 26.67 12.91
C ASP A 198 10.58 25.99 11.56
N ARG A 199 11.88 25.77 11.29
CA ARG A 199 12.36 25.09 10.06
C ARG A 199 11.98 23.61 10.00
N LEU A 200 11.92 22.94 11.16
CA LEU A 200 11.52 21.54 11.23
C LEU A 200 10.02 21.40 11.05
N GLU A 201 9.23 22.30 11.64
CA GLU A 201 7.77 22.35 11.45
C GLU A 201 7.40 22.63 9.98
N GLU A 202 8.09 23.57 9.31
CA GLU A 202 7.90 23.82 7.87
C GLU A 202 8.25 22.57 7.03
N ARG A 203 9.37 21.91 7.35
CA ARG A 203 9.79 20.71 6.63
C ARG A 203 8.86 19.52 6.86
N GLU A 204 8.30 19.39 8.06
CA GLU A 204 7.27 18.39 8.38
C GLU A 204 6.05 18.61 7.48
N GLN A 205 5.54 19.84 7.40
CA GLN A 205 4.42 20.19 6.54
C GLN A 205 4.69 19.91 5.05
N ASP A 206 5.87 20.26 4.55
CA ASP A 206 6.27 19.97 3.16
C ASP A 206 6.27 18.47 2.85
N ILE A 207 6.70 17.64 3.81
CA ILE A 207 6.72 16.18 3.66
C ILE A 207 5.29 15.63 3.67
N GLU A 208 4.44 16.09 4.58
CA GLU A 208 3.02 15.71 4.64
C GLU A 208 2.29 16.04 3.32
N ASP A 209 2.51 17.24 2.77
CA ASP A 209 1.92 17.67 1.51
C ASP A 209 2.37 16.79 0.32
N GLN A 210 3.65 16.37 0.31
CA GLN A 210 4.17 15.46 -0.71
C GLN A 210 3.58 14.06 -0.58
N LEU A 211 3.48 13.53 0.64
CA LEU A 211 2.85 12.23 0.91
C LEU A 211 1.38 12.23 0.45
N TYR A 212 0.63 13.28 0.78
CA TYR A 212 -0.76 13.43 0.35
C TYR A 212 -0.90 13.41 -1.18
N LYS A 213 -0.03 14.13 -1.90
CA LYS A 213 -0.02 14.14 -3.37
C LYS A 213 0.25 12.75 -3.95
N LEU A 214 1.26 12.05 -3.43
CA LEU A 214 1.60 10.69 -3.88
C LEU A 214 0.46 9.69 -3.63
N GLU A 215 -0.20 9.77 -2.48
CA GLU A 215 -1.35 8.91 -2.16
C GLU A 215 -2.57 9.22 -3.04
N SER A 216 -2.81 10.49 -3.36
CA SER A 216 -3.84 10.91 -4.31
C SER A 216 -3.57 10.38 -5.71
N ASP A 217 -2.34 10.53 -6.20
CA ASP A 217 -1.92 10.03 -7.52
C ASP A 217 -2.02 8.51 -7.63
N LYS A 218 -1.61 7.78 -6.57
CA LYS A 218 -1.79 6.33 -6.48
C LYS A 218 -3.25 5.94 -6.66
N ARG A 219 -4.17 6.55 -5.90
CA ARG A 219 -5.61 6.27 -5.99
C ARG A 219 -6.16 6.54 -7.39
N LEU A 220 -5.75 7.65 -8.02
CA LEU A 220 -6.17 7.99 -9.37
C LEU A 220 -5.72 6.94 -10.41
N VAL A 221 -4.49 6.44 -10.27
CA VAL A 221 -3.98 5.38 -11.15
C VAL A 221 -4.72 4.07 -10.92
N GLU A 222 -4.95 3.67 -9.67
CA GLU A 222 -5.72 2.47 -9.32
C GLU A 222 -7.14 2.52 -9.91
N GLU A 223 -7.82 3.65 -9.80
CA GLU A 223 -9.15 3.85 -10.37
C GLU A 223 -9.13 3.74 -11.91
N LYS A 224 -8.19 4.42 -12.58
CA LYS A 224 -8.05 4.34 -14.04
C LYS A 224 -7.74 2.93 -14.53
N VAL A 225 -6.88 2.20 -13.81
CA VAL A 225 -6.58 0.80 -14.12
C VAL A 225 -7.82 -0.06 -13.93
N SER A 226 -8.60 0.15 -12.88
CA SER A 226 -9.87 -0.56 -12.67
C SER A 226 -10.85 -0.29 -13.81
N GLN A 227 -11.04 0.97 -14.20
CA GLN A 227 -11.90 1.35 -15.33
C GLN A 227 -11.45 0.70 -16.64
N LEU A 228 -10.13 0.69 -16.90
CA LEU A 228 -9.58 0.06 -18.09
C LEU A 228 -9.78 -1.46 -18.09
N LYS A 229 -9.67 -2.12 -16.93
CA LYS A 229 -9.97 -3.56 -16.78
C LYS A 229 -11.43 -3.86 -17.14
N GLU A 230 -12.37 -3.03 -16.68
CA GLU A 230 -13.79 -3.20 -17.00
C GLU A 230 -14.07 -2.99 -18.48
N GLU A 231 -13.47 -1.96 -19.06
CA GLU A 231 -13.58 -1.68 -20.49
C GLU A 231 -13.01 -2.84 -21.33
N VAL A 232 -11.85 -3.39 -20.97
CA VAL A 232 -11.28 -4.57 -21.64
C VAL A 232 -12.21 -5.76 -21.50
N ARG A 233 -12.70 -6.07 -20.28
CA ARG A 233 -13.64 -7.17 -20.06
C ARG A 233 -14.87 -7.03 -20.95
N LEU A 234 -15.48 -5.86 -20.99
CA LEU A 234 -16.68 -5.60 -21.79
C LEU A 234 -16.42 -5.78 -23.30
N GLN A 235 -15.25 -5.38 -23.80
CA GLN A 235 -14.90 -5.62 -25.21
C GLN A 235 -14.77 -7.13 -25.52
N TYR A 236 -14.15 -7.90 -24.62
CA TYR A 236 -14.03 -9.35 -24.80
C TYR A 236 -15.38 -10.07 -24.67
N GLU A 237 -16.23 -9.66 -23.74
CA GLU A 237 -17.60 -10.18 -23.62
C GLU A 237 -18.40 -9.94 -24.92
N LYS A 238 -18.27 -8.74 -25.50
CA LYS A 238 -18.90 -8.43 -26.79
C LYS A 238 -18.38 -9.32 -27.93
N LEU A 239 -17.08 -9.61 -27.96
CA LEU A 239 -16.51 -10.52 -28.95
C LEU A 239 -17.04 -11.95 -28.78
N HIS A 240 -17.13 -12.45 -27.55
CA HIS A 240 -17.74 -13.75 -27.27
C HIS A 240 -19.20 -13.80 -27.74
N GLN A 241 -20.00 -12.78 -27.44
CA GLN A 241 -21.40 -12.71 -27.89
C GLN A 241 -21.53 -12.77 -29.42
N LEU A 242 -20.67 -12.08 -30.16
CA LEU A 242 -20.67 -12.11 -31.62
C LEU A 242 -20.32 -13.50 -32.17
N LEU A 243 -19.34 -14.18 -31.55
CA LEU A 243 -18.95 -15.54 -31.93
C LEU A 243 -20.05 -16.56 -31.62
N ASP A 244 -20.67 -16.47 -30.44
CA ASP A 244 -21.78 -17.34 -30.04
C ASP A 244 -22.99 -17.16 -30.98
N GLU A 245 -23.27 -15.92 -31.39
CA GLU A 245 -24.35 -15.63 -32.32
C GLU A 245 -24.08 -16.20 -33.73
N ASP A 246 -22.87 -16.04 -34.28
CA ASP A 246 -22.52 -16.64 -35.58
C ASP A 246 -22.53 -18.18 -35.52
N LEU A 247 -22.11 -18.78 -34.40
CA LEU A 247 -22.21 -20.22 -34.18
C LEU A 247 -23.69 -20.66 -34.20
N ARG A 248 -24.55 -19.97 -33.44
CA ARG A 248 -25.99 -20.26 -33.37
C ARG A 248 -26.63 -20.21 -34.75
N GLN A 249 -26.36 -19.16 -35.52
CA GLN A 249 -26.89 -18.98 -36.88
C GLN A 249 -26.38 -20.07 -37.83
N THR A 250 -25.10 -20.43 -37.72
CA THR A 250 -24.49 -21.47 -38.57
C THR A 250 -25.10 -22.85 -38.31
N VAL A 251 -25.36 -23.18 -37.03
CA VAL A 251 -26.03 -24.44 -36.65
C VAL A 251 -27.51 -24.41 -37.07
N GLU A 252 -28.22 -23.29 -36.90
CA GLU A 252 -29.63 -23.17 -37.29
C GLU A 252 -29.83 -23.42 -38.80
N VAL A 253 -28.89 -23.01 -39.65
CA VAL A 253 -28.93 -23.33 -41.09
C VAL A 253 -28.87 -24.84 -41.34
N LEU A 254 -28.06 -25.58 -40.58
CA LEU A 254 -28.00 -27.05 -40.66
C LEU A 254 -29.31 -27.68 -40.19
N ASP A 255 -29.86 -27.21 -39.06
CA ASP A 255 -31.12 -27.72 -38.53
C ASP A 255 -32.28 -27.50 -39.52
N LYS A 256 -32.34 -26.32 -40.15
CA LYS A 256 -33.34 -26.03 -41.20
C LYS A 256 -33.17 -26.94 -42.41
N ALA A 257 -31.93 -27.19 -42.85
CA ALA A 257 -31.66 -28.10 -43.96
C ALA A 257 -32.07 -29.55 -43.62
N GLN A 258 -31.77 -30.01 -42.41
CA GLN A 258 -32.19 -31.32 -41.91
C GLN A 258 -33.71 -31.43 -41.82
N ALA A 259 -34.39 -30.45 -41.21
CA ALA A 259 -35.85 -30.44 -41.07
C ALA A 259 -36.56 -30.50 -42.42
N LYS A 260 -36.08 -29.73 -43.41
CA LYS A 260 -36.61 -29.76 -44.78
C LYS A 260 -36.44 -31.14 -45.40
N PHE A 261 -35.25 -31.72 -45.31
CA PHE A 261 -34.98 -33.06 -45.84
C PHE A 261 -35.86 -34.13 -45.17
N CYS A 262 -35.98 -34.10 -43.84
CA CYS A 262 -36.84 -35.04 -43.10
C CYS A 262 -38.31 -34.92 -43.53
N SER A 263 -38.82 -33.70 -43.73
CA SER A 263 -40.19 -33.46 -44.21
C SER A 263 -40.42 -34.04 -45.61
N GLU A 264 -39.52 -33.76 -46.56
CA GLU A 264 -39.59 -34.30 -47.93
C GLU A 264 -39.51 -35.83 -47.96
N ASN A 265 -38.61 -36.41 -47.15
CA ASN A 265 -38.46 -37.86 -47.05
C ASN A 265 -39.67 -38.53 -46.39
N ALA A 266 -40.23 -37.93 -45.35
CA ALA A 266 -41.46 -38.42 -44.70
C ALA A 266 -42.65 -38.40 -45.67
N ALA A 267 -42.80 -37.34 -46.47
CA ALA A 267 -43.83 -37.26 -47.50
C ALA A 267 -43.66 -38.35 -48.57
N GLN A 268 -42.42 -38.60 -49.02
CA GLN A 268 -42.14 -39.68 -49.96
C GLN A 268 -42.45 -41.07 -49.36
N ALA A 269 -42.08 -41.31 -48.11
CA ALA A 269 -42.36 -42.56 -47.41
C ALA A 269 -43.87 -42.81 -47.22
N LEU A 270 -44.63 -41.76 -46.88
CA LEU A 270 -46.09 -41.82 -46.77
C LEU A 270 -46.72 -42.23 -48.09
N HIS A 271 -46.37 -41.56 -49.19
CA HIS A 271 -46.90 -41.85 -50.52
C HIS A 271 -46.56 -43.29 -50.98
N LEU A 272 -45.33 -43.76 -50.73
CA LEU A 272 -44.96 -45.15 -51.00
C LEU A 272 -45.72 -46.14 -50.11
N GLY A 273 -45.98 -45.78 -48.84
CA GLY A 273 -46.78 -46.56 -47.90
C GLY A 273 -48.23 -46.72 -48.34
N GLU A 274 -48.86 -45.64 -48.81
CA GLU A 274 -50.22 -45.65 -49.36
C GLU A 274 -50.31 -46.55 -50.61
N ARG A 275 -49.37 -46.39 -51.56
CA ARG A 275 -49.28 -47.26 -52.75
C ARG A 275 -49.09 -48.73 -52.38
N MET A 276 -48.25 -49.02 -51.38
CA MET A 276 -48.06 -50.38 -50.87
C MET A 276 -49.36 -50.93 -50.27
N GLN A 277 -50.09 -50.12 -49.49
CA GLN A 277 -51.35 -50.55 -48.88
C GLN A 277 -52.44 -50.81 -49.93
N GLU A 278 -52.53 -49.99 -50.97
CA GLU A 278 -53.42 -50.19 -52.11
C GLU A 278 -53.09 -51.49 -52.85
N ALA A 279 -51.80 -51.72 -53.15
CA ALA A 279 -51.33 -52.96 -53.77
C ALA A 279 -51.68 -54.20 -52.92
N LYS A 280 -51.49 -54.13 -51.59
CA LYS A 280 -51.88 -55.23 -50.67
C LYS A 280 -53.39 -55.51 -50.68
N LYS A 281 -54.23 -54.46 -50.70
CA LYS A 281 -55.70 -54.60 -50.77
C LYS A 281 -56.15 -55.24 -52.09
N LEU A 282 -55.56 -54.82 -53.20
CA LEU A 282 -55.83 -55.42 -54.52
C LEU A 282 -55.38 -56.88 -54.57
N LEU A 283 -54.20 -57.20 -54.03
CA LEU A 283 -53.71 -58.57 -53.94
C LEU A 283 -54.65 -59.48 -53.13
N GLY A 284 -55.11 -59.03 -51.95
CA GLY A 284 -56.08 -59.80 -51.16
C GLY A 284 -57.43 -59.97 -51.87
N SER A 285 -57.87 -58.96 -52.62
CA SER A 285 -59.09 -59.05 -53.44
C SER A 285 -58.92 -60.01 -54.61
N LEU A 286 -57.74 -60.07 -55.22
CA LEU A 286 -57.38 -61.03 -56.27
C LEU A 286 -57.40 -62.46 -55.73
N GLN A 287 -56.80 -62.70 -54.56
CA GLN A 287 -56.81 -64.01 -53.90
C GLN A 287 -58.24 -64.47 -53.59
N LEU A 288 -59.08 -63.59 -53.02
CA LEU A 288 -60.48 -63.93 -52.73
C LEU A 288 -61.30 -64.22 -53.99
N LEU A 289 -61.06 -63.48 -55.09
CA LEU A 289 -61.70 -63.81 -56.37
C LEU A 289 -61.17 -65.11 -56.97
N PHE A 290 -59.87 -65.39 -56.81
CA PHE A 290 -59.27 -66.64 -57.26
C PHE A 290 -59.93 -67.85 -56.58
N ASP A 291 -60.09 -67.83 -55.26
CA ASP A 291 -60.77 -68.91 -54.53
C ASP A 291 -62.22 -69.13 -55.01
N LYS A 292 -62.93 -68.05 -55.35
CA LYS A 292 -64.30 -68.13 -55.88
C LYS A 292 -64.40 -68.72 -57.29
N THR A 293 -63.32 -68.68 -58.07
CA THR A 293 -63.31 -69.24 -59.43
C THR A 293 -63.33 -70.76 -59.46
N GLU A 294 -63.14 -71.42 -58.32
CA GLU A 294 -63.28 -72.88 -58.18
C GLU A 294 -64.73 -73.36 -58.36
N ASP A 295 -65.74 -72.51 -58.10
CA ASP A 295 -67.16 -72.82 -58.35
C ASP A 295 -67.64 -72.19 -59.67
N VAL A 296 -68.15 -73.03 -60.58
CA VAL A 296 -68.70 -72.61 -61.88
C VAL A 296 -69.86 -71.61 -61.75
N SER A 297 -70.55 -71.57 -60.60
CA SER A 297 -71.64 -70.64 -60.31
C SER A 297 -71.20 -69.16 -60.37
N PHE A 298 -69.92 -68.90 -60.16
CA PHE A 298 -69.27 -67.59 -60.30
C PHE A 298 -69.47 -66.95 -61.68
N MET A 299 -69.53 -67.76 -62.74
CA MET A 299 -69.68 -67.29 -64.12
C MET A 299 -71.01 -66.57 -64.39
N LYS A 300 -72.00 -66.69 -63.49
CA LYS A 300 -73.28 -65.98 -63.59
C LYS A 300 -73.13 -64.46 -63.53
N ASN A 301 -72.06 -63.94 -62.90
CA ASN A 301 -71.79 -62.50 -62.84
C ASN A 301 -70.30 -62.20 -62.70
N THR A 302 -69.66 -61.82 -63.80
CA THR A 302 -68.22 -61.53 -63.87
C THR A 302 -67.88 -60.03 -63.83
N LYS A 303 -68.85 -59.15 -63.55
CA LYS A 303 -68.62 -57.69 -63.53
C LYS A 303 -67.55 -57.28 -62.52
N SER A 304 -67.48 -57.94 -61.37
CA SER A 304 -66.47 -57.73 -60.33
C SER A 304 -65.06 -58.06 -60.81
N VAL A 305 -64.90 -59.07 -61.67
CA VAL A 305 -63.60 -59.42 -62.28
C VAL A 305 -63.09 -58.29 -63.15
N LYS A 306 -63.94 -57.77 -64.05
CA LYS A 306 -63.56 -56.67 -64.93
C LYS A 306 -63.12 -55.44 -64.13
N ILE A 307 -63.88 -55.06 -63.10
CA ILE A 307 -63.57 -53.92 -62.22
C ILE A 307 -62.23 -54.14 -61.47
N LEU A 308 -61.99 -55.35 -60.96
CA LEU A 308 -60.75 -55.66 -60.26
C LEU A 308 -59.54 -55.69 -61.20
N MET A 309 -59.70 -56.24 -62.41
CA MET A 309 -58.64 -56.27 -63.42
C MET A 309 -58.28 -54.86 -63.89
N ASP A 310 -59.26 -53.99 -64.14
CA ASP A 310 -59.02 -52.58 -64.52
C ASP A 310 -58.23 -51.84 -63.42
N ARG A 311 -58.63 -52.04 -62.15
CA ARG A 311 -57.92 -51.47 -60.99
C ARG A 311 -56.51 -52.03 -60.81
N THR A 312 -56.32 -53.33 -61.01
CA THR A 312 -55.02 -54.00 -60.92
C THR A 312 -54.09 -53.49 -62.01
N GLN A 313 -54.57 -53.37 -63.25
CA GLN A 313 -53.79 -52.85 -64.37
C GLN A 313 -53.35 -51.39 -64.16
N THR A 314 -54.20 -50.58 -63.55
CA THR A 314 -53.86 -49.18 -63.21
C THR A 314 -52.78 -49.13 -62.12
N CYS A 315 -52.85 -50.02 -61.13
CA CYS A 315 -51.85 -50.14 -60.07
C CYS A 315 -50.50 -50.67 -60.59
N THR A 316 -50.49 -51.67 -61.47
CA THR A 316 -49.27 -52.29 -62.02
C THR A 316 -48.66 -51.51 -63.18
N GLY A 317 -49.46 -50.76 -63.93
CA GLY A 317 -49.02 -49.97 -65.09
C GLY A 317 -48.31 -48.66 -64.75
N SER A 318 -48.43 -48.19 -63.50
CA SER A 318 -47.79 -46.95 -63.04
C SER A 318 -46.41 -47.22 -62.43
N SER A 319 -45.34 -46.99 -63.20
CA SER A 319 -43.96 -47.15 -62.74
C SER A 319 -43.69 -46.33 -61.46
N LEU A 320 -43.01 -46.93 -60.48
CA LEU A 320 -42.56 -46.24 -59.27
C LEU A 320 -41.35 -45.37 -59.61
N SER A 321 -41.40 -44.08 -59.28
CA SER A 321 -40.21 -43.23 -59.39
C SER A 321 -39.16 -43.63 -58.35
N PRO A 322 -37.86 -43.58 -58.68
CA PRO A 322 -36.80 -43.90 -57.73
C PRO A 322 -36.87 -43.00 -56.47
N PRO A 323 -36.56 -43.54 -55.28
CA PRO A 323 -36.44 -42.73 -54.07
C PRO A 323 -35.40 -41.61 -54.23
N LYS A 324 -35.71 -40.41 -53.74
CA LYS A 324 -34.73 -39.32 -53.72
C LYS A 324 -33.91 -39.43 -52.46
N ILE A 325 -32.70 -39.98 -52.57
CA ILE A 325 -31.78 -40.10 -51.44
C ILE A 325 -31.07 -38.75 -51.25
N GLY A 326 -31.21 -38.15 -50.06
CA GLY A 326 -30.51 -36.91 -49.73
C GLY A 326 -29.03 -37.13 -49.52
N HIS A 327 -28.23 -36.16 -49.97
CA HIS A 327 -26.79 -36.14 -49.71
C HIS A 327 -26.38 -34.74 -49.23
N LEU A 328 -25.82 -34.66 -48.02
CA LEU A 328 -25.23 -33.43 -47.48
C LEU A 328 -23.80 -33.29 -47.98
N ASN A 329 -23.47 -32.19 -48.66
CA ASN A 329 -22.10 -31.92 -49.09
C ASN A 329 -21.32 -31.26 -47.93
N SER A 330 -20.90 -32.09 -46.97
CA SER A 330 -20.17 -31.66 -45.78
C SER A 330 -18.87 -30.92 -46.11
N LYS A 331 -18.17 -31.28 -47.20
CA LYS A 331 -16.94 -30.60 -47.63
C LYS A 331 -17.19 -29.15 -48.05
N LEU A 332 -18.24 -28.89 -48.83
CA LEU A 332 -18.59 -27.52 -49.23
C LEU A 332 -18.97 -26.68 -48.01
N PHE A 333 -19.77 -27.23 -47.10
CA PHE A 333 -20.19 -26.52 -45.90
C PHE A 333 -19.00 -26.17 -44.99
N LEU A 334 -18.13 -27.14 -44.71
CA LEU A 334 -16.93 -26.92 -43.89
C LEU A 334 -15.95 -25.93 -44.55
N ASN A 335 -15.82 -25.95 -45.88
CA ASN A 335 -15.03 -24.95 -46.60
C ASN A 335 -15.60 -23.53 -46.42
N GLU A 336 -16.92 -23.38 -46.40
CA GLU A 336 -17.56 -22.07 -46.22
C GLU A 336 -17.39 -21.57 -44.78
N VAL A 337 -17.50 -22.46 -43.78
CA VAL A 337 -17.17 -22.16 -42.38
C VAL A 337 -15.71 -21.75 -42.24
N ALA A 338 -14.78 -22.47 -42.87
CA ALA A 338 -13.35 -22.14 -42.84
C ALA A 338 -13.03 -20.79 -43.50
N LYS A 339 -13.75 -20.39 -44.57
CA LYS A 339 -13.63 -19.06 -45.16
C LYS A 339 -14.10 -17.97 -44.19
N LYS A 340 -15.26 -18.17 -43.54
CA LYS A 340 -15.78 -17.26 -42.51
C LYS A 340 -14.79 -17.11 -41.36
N GLU A 341 -14.24 -18.22 -40.86
CA GLU A 341 -13.21 -18.21 -39.81
C GLU A 341 -11.99 -17.37 -40.23
N LYS A 342 -11.49 -17.59 -41.44
CA LYS A 342 -10.36 -16.82 -41.99
C LYS A 342 -10.67 -15.33 -42.12
N GLN A 343 -11.92 -14.98 -42.44
CA GLN A 343 -12.38 -13.60 -42.53
C GLN A 343 -12.47 -12.95 -41.14
N LEU A 344 -12.99 -13.66 -40.13
CA LEU A 344 -13.01 -13.22 -38.74
C LEU A 344 -11.60 -13.02 -38.19
N ARG A 345 -10.67 -13.96 -38.44
CA ARG A 345 -9.24 -13.80 -38.08
C ARG A 345 -8.64 -12.55 -38.72
N LYS A 346 -8.89 -12.31 -40.01
CA LYS A 346 -8.42 -11.08 -40.68
C LYS A 346 -9.01 -9.80 -40.10
N MET A 347 -10.26 -9.81 -39.65
CA MET A 347 -10.86 -8.65 -38.98
C MET A 347 -10.23 -8.39 -37.60
N LEU A 348 -9.78 -9.44 -36.92
CA LEU A 348 -9.08 -9.34 -35.64
C LEU A 348 -7.60 -8.93 -35.82
N GLU A 349 -6.96 -9.36 -36.92
CA GLU A 349 -5.53 -9.15 -37.21
C GLU A 349 -5.23 -7.89 -38.05
N GLY A 350 -6.18 -7.39 -38.85
CA GLY A 350 -6.00 -6.26 -39.76
C GLY A 350 -5.87 -4.90 -39.07
N GLU A 351 -5.16 -3.96 -39.73
CA GLU A 351 -4.92 -2.57 -39.28
C GLU A 351 -6.24 -1.89 -38.88
N GLY A 352 -6.52 -1.85 -37.57
CA GLY A 352 -7.80 -1.41 -36.99
C GLY A 352 -8.36 -2.35 -35.91
N GLY A 353 -7.72 -3.48 -35.62
CA GLY A 353 -8.07 -4.35 -34.50
C GLY A 353 -8.02 -3.58 -33.16
N ILE A 354 -9.16 -3.55 -32.46
CA ILE A 354 -9.39 -2.89 -31.16
C ILE A 354 -8.30 -3.20 -30.12
N LEU A 355 -7.64 -4.36 -30.24
CA LEU A 355 -6.50 -4.77 -29.42
C LEU A 355 -5.19 -4.05 -29.77
N ASN A 356 -4.82 -3.99 -31.05
CA ASN A 356 -3.49 -3.58 -31.49
C ASN A 356 -3.27 -2.05 -31.36
N GLN A 357 -4.36 -1.27 -31.42
CA GLN A 357 -4.32 0.19 -31.32
C GLN A 357 -4.32 0.68 -29.86
N ARG A 358 -4.99 -0.07 -28.95
CA ARG A 358 -4.99 0.20 -27.49
C ARG A 358 -3.67 -0.21 -26.84
N GLU A 359 -3.07 -1.32 -27.24
CA GLU A 359 -1.74 -1.70 -26.77
C GLU A 359 -0.70 -0.64 -27.15
N ARG A 360 -0.62 -0.20 -28.42
CA ARG A 360 0.35 0.83 -28.84
C ARG A 360 0.19 2.17 -28.13
N THR A 361 -1.03 2.58 -27.80
CA THR A 361 -1.28 3.83 -27.05
C THR A 361 -1.01 3.68 -25.54
N LEU A 362 -1.28 2.51 -24.95
CA LEU A 362 -0.88 2.17 -23.58
C LEU A 362 0.65 2.15 -23.42
N TRP A 363 1.38 1.54 -24.36
CA TRP A 363 2.84 1.50 -24.35
C TRP A 363 3.48 2.88 -24.61
N ALA A 364 2.88 3.72 -25.48
CA ALA A 364 3.37 5.07 -25.72
C ALA A 364 3.19 6.01 -24.50
N GLY A 365 2.06 5.89 -23.78
CA GLY A 365 1.79 6.68 -22.58
C GLY A 365 2.61 6.28 -21.35
N VAL A 366 2.92 4.99 -21.20
CA VAL A 366 3.78 4.47 -20.12
C VAL A 366 5.26 4.82 -20.39
N ASN A 367 5.75 4.70 -21.62
CA ASN A 367 7.15 5.04 -21.93
C ASN A 367 7.48 6.54 -21.78
N ALA A 368 6.53 7.44 -22.05
CA ALA A 368 6.78 8.89 -22.00
C ALA A 368 7.06 9.43 -20.58
N ARG A 369 6.53 8.79 -19.52
CA ARG A 369 6.84 9.15 -18.12
C ARG A 369 8.06 8.42 -17.56
N THR A 370 8.41 7.27 -18.13
CA THR A 370 9.48 6.40 -17.61
C THR A 370 10.87 6.77 -18.18
N PHE A 371 10.92 7.43 -19.35
CA PHE A 371 12.17 7.77 -20.04
C PHE A 371 12.98 8.94 -19.44
N LEU A 372 12.47 9.65 -18.43
CA LEU A 372 13.24 10.70 -17.74
C LEU A 372 14.12 10.17 -16.59
N LEU A 373 14.05 8.88 -16.23
CA LEU A 373 14.69 8.39 -15.00
C LEU A 373 15.67 7.22 -15.13
N THR A 374 15.84 6.58 -16.28
CA THR A 374 16.82 5.47 -16.38
C THR A 374 17.59 5.50 -17.69
N GLY A 375 18.85 5.95 -17.60
CA GLY A 375 19.85 5.78 -18.63
C GLY A 375 20.44 4.37 -18.60
N SER A 376 20.64 3.82 -19.80
CA SER A 376 21.55 2.73 -20.15
C SER A 376 21.23 1.32 -19.63
N LEU A 377 20.80 0.43 -20.54
CA LEU A 377 21.60 -0.71 -21.03
C LEU A 377 20.80 -1.54 -22.04
N ALA A 378 21.43 -1.83 -23.16
CA ALA A 378 20.92 -2.66 -24.25
C ALA A 378 21.26 -4.14 -24.02
N SER A 379 20.34 -5.06 -24.34
CA SER A 379 20.52 -6.16 -25.33
C SER A 379 19.38 -7.20 -25.30
N ASP A 380 18.76 -7.40 -26.45
CA ASP A 380 18.29 -8.66 -27.07
C ASP A 380 17.47 -9.70 -26.26
N ARG A 381 16.13 -9.64 -26.39
CA ARG A 381 15.23 -10.67 -26.98
C ARG A 381 13.74 -10.32 -26.72
N PRO A 382 12.88 -10.24 -27.75
CA PRO A 382 11.49 -9.80 -27.59
C PRO A 382 10.56 -11.00 -27.37
N PHE A 383 9.70 -10.94 -26.35
CA PHE A 383 8.25 -11.25 -26.42
C PHE A 383 7.60 -11.73 -25.11
N LEU A 384 8.31 -12.08 -24.04
CA LEU A 384 7.62 -12.65 -22.86
C LEU A 384 8.08 -12.19 -21.47
N ILE A 385 8.99 -11.22 -21.33
CA ILE A 385 9.45 -10.75 -20.02
C ILE A 385 9.50 -9.23 -20.00
N SER A 386 8.36 -8.59 -19.78
CA SER A 386 8.33 -7.17 -19.37
C SER A 386 7.09 -6.83 -18.54
N LEU A 387 6.60 -7.78 -17.73
CA LEU A 387 5.51 -7.55 -16.78
C LEU A 387 5.93 -7.65 -15.31
N LEU A 388 7.23 -7.77 -15.02
CA LEU A 388 7.76 -7.95 -13.66
C LEU A 388 9.05 -7.14 -13.41
N CYS A 389 9.07 -5.87 -13.81
CA CYS A 389 10.11 -4.94 -13.34
C CYS A 389 9.45 -3.66 -12.83
N TYR A 390 8.73 -3.73 -11.71
CA TYR A 390 8.50 -2.63 -10.76
C TYR A 390 7.92 -3.25 -9.47
N PHE A 391 8.80 -3.64 -8.54
CA PHE A 391 8.52 -3.71 -7.10
C PHE A 391 9.34 -2.63 -6.42
#